data_AF-A0A9D6MAU9-F1
#
_entry.id   AF-A0A9D6MAU9-F1
#
_cell.length_a   1.000
_cell.length_b   1.000
_cell.length_c   1.000
_cell.angle_alpha   90.00
_cell.angle_beta   90.00
_cell.angle_gamma   90.00
#
_symmetry.space_group_name_H-M   'P 1'
#
loop_
_entity.id
_entity.type
_entity.pdbx_description
1 polymer ?
#
loop_
_entity_poly.entity_id
_entity_poly.type
_entity_poly.pdbx_seq_one_letter_code
_entity_poly.pdbx_strand_id
1 'polypeptide(L)'
;MMLKLPPDLETEISETAKSDDVAVDDLVTKALRQFLDIHWQERFEAEARAYEAMRESLLKEYADKFVAVYKGKVIDSDVDKCALG
;
A
#
# COMPACT_ATOMS: atom_id res chain seq x y z
N MET A 1 -5.97 18.18 -8.44
CA MET A 1 -4.50 18.24 -8.45
C MET A 1 -4.05 18.01 -9.88
N MET A 2 -3.20 18.86 -10.46
CA MET A 2 -2.70 18.70 -11.83
C MET A 2 -1.26 18.19 -11.76
N LEU A 3 -1.04 16.96 -12.22
CA LEU A 3 0.29 16.36 -12.29
C LEU A 3 0.96 16.86 -13.58
N LYS A 4 2.16 17.44 -13.47
CA LYS A 4 2.97 17.79 -14.65
C LYS A 4 3.92 16.63 -14.92
N LEU A 5 3.89 16.11 -16.13
CA LEU A 5 4.78 15.05 -16.55
C LEU A 5 6.01 15.64 -17.26
N PRO A 6 7.18 15.00 -17.15
CA PRO A 6 8.32 15.33 -18.00
C PRO A 6 7.95 15.20 -19.50
N PRO A 7 8.46 16.08 -20.39
CA PRO A 7 8.06 16.09 -21.81
C PRO A 7 8.37 14.79 -22.57
N ASP A 8 9.46 14.13 -22.19
CA ASP A 8 9.86 12.80 -22.67
C ASP A 8 8.80 11.75 -22.32
N LEU A 9 8.32 11.77 -21.07
CA LEU A 9 7.31 10.84 -20.60
C LEU A 9 5.93 11.12 -21.22
N GLU A 10 5.56 12.39 -21.44
CA GLU A 10 4.33 12.76 -22.16
C GLU A 10 4.32 12.19 -23.58
N THR A 11 5.47 12.24 -24.25
CA THR A 11 5.65 11.71 -25.60
C THR A 11 5.48 10.19 -25.59
N GLU A 12 6.19 9.50 -24.70
CA GLU A 12 6.15 8.05 -24.59
C GLU A 12 4.74 7.51 -24.25
N ILE A 13 4.04 8.17 -23.32
CA ILE A 13 2.66 7.81 -22.97
C ILE A 13 1.73 8.03 -24.16
N SER A 14 1.87 9.13 -24.89
CA SER A 14 1.05 9.44 -26.07
C SER A 14 1.26 8.43 -27.20
N GLU A 15 2.51 8.04 -27.46
CA GLU A 15 2.85 7.03 -28.46
C GLU A 15 2.33 5.63 -28.06
N THR A 16 2.47 5.28 -26.78
CA THR A 16 1.96 4.02 -26.24
C THR A 16 0.44 3.96 -26.33
N ALA A 17 -0.26 5.01 -25.89
CA ALA A 17 -1.73 5.10 -25.94
C ALA A 17 -2.27 4.98 -27.36
N LYS A 18 -1.59 5.62 -28.33
CA LYS A 18 -1.93 5.49 -29.76
C LYS A 18 -1.72 4.07 -30.28
N SER A 19 -0.63 3.43 -29.88
CA SER A 19 -0.30 2.06 -30.32
C SER A 19 -1.29 1.03 -29.77
N ASP A 20 -1.75 1.26 -28.54
CA ASP A 20 -2.70 0.39 -27.83
C ASP A 20 -4.18 0.72 -28.13
N ASP A 21 -4.44 1.75 -28.94
CA ASP A 21 -5.79 2.29 -29.25
C ASP A 21 -6.62 2.62 -27.99
N VAL A 22 -5.98 3.28 -27.02
CA VAL A 22 -6.60 3.71 -25.77
C VAL A 22 -6.43 5.21 -25.54
N ALA A 23 -7.30 5.80 -24.72
CA ALA A 23 -7.11 7.17 -24.27
C ALA A 23 -5.87 7.26 -23.35
N VAL A 24 -5.11 8.35 -23.48
CA VAL A 24 -3.96 8.66 -22.61
C VAL A 24 -4.37 8.62 -21.14
N ASP A 25 -5.51 9.23 -20.80
CA ASP A 25 -6.02 9.28 -19.43
C ASP A 25 -6.31 7.89 -18.86
N ASP A 26 -6.84 6.97 -19.68
CA ASP A 26 -7.13 5.60 -19.27
C ASP A 26 -5.85 4.79 -19.06
N LEU A 27 -4.86 4.94 -19.94
CA LEU A 27 -3.55 4.32 -19.82
C LEU A 27 -2.85 4.77 -18.53
N VAL A 28 -2.79 6.08 -18.28
CA VAL A 28 -2.19 6.66 -17.08
C VAL A 28 -2.93 6.21 -15.82
N THR A 29 -4.26 6.24 -15.84
CA THR A 29 -5.09 5.80 -14.71
C THR A 29 -4.83 4.33 -14.38
N LYS A 30 -4.75 3.47 -15.39
CA LYS A 30 -4.46 2.04 -15.22
C LYS A 30 -3.06 1.83 -14.63
N ALA A 31 -2.05 2.49 -15.18
CA ALA A 31 -0.67 2.38 -14.71
C ALA A 31 -0.54 2.83 -13.25
N LEU A 32 -1.15 3.97 -12.89
CA LEU A 32 -1.14 4.46 -11.51
C LEU A 32 -1.83 3.52 -10.54
N ARG A 33 -2.98 2.93 -10.91
CA ARG A 33 -3.66 1.93 -10.07
C ARG A 33 -2.78 0.72 -9.83
N GLN A 34 -2.20 0.16 -10.89
CA GLN A 34 -1.30 -0.99 -10.78
C GLN A 34 -0.09 -0.70 -9.89
N PHE A 35 0.52 0.47 -10.06
CA PHE A 35 1.65 0.90 -9.22
C PHE A 35 1.25 1.01 -7.74
N LEU A 36 0.10 1.62 -7.45
CA LEU A 36 -0.40 1.76 -6.07
C LEU A 36 -0.77 0.40 -5.45
N ASP A 37 -1.36 -0.50 -6.23
CA ASP A 37 -1.70 -1.85 -5.76
C ASP A 37 -0.45 -2.67 -5.43
N ILE A 38 0.59 -2.61 -6.28
CA ILE A 38 1.89 -3.25 -6.01
C ILE A 38 2.49 -2.70 -4.72
N HIS A 39 2.53 -1.37 -4.56
CA HIS A 39 3.07 -0.76 -3.34
C HIS A 39 2.26 -1.10 -2.10
N TRP A 40 0.93 -1.19 -2.22
CA TRP A 40 0.07 -1.61 -1.12
C TRP A 40 0.38 -3.06 -0.72
N GLN A 41 0.52 -3.96 -1.70
CA GLN A 41 0.85 -5.36 -1.48
C GLN A 41 2.23 -5.51 -0.80
N GLU A 42 3.26 -4.81 -1.29
CA GLU A 42 4.60 -4.82 -0.69
C GLU A 42 4.57 -4.35 0.77
N ARG A 43 3.82 -3.28 1.05
CA ARG A 43 3.63 -2.79 2.42
C ARG A 43 2.91 -3.81 3.28
N PHE A 44 1.85 -4.42 2.77
CA PHE A 44 1.11 -5.45 3.49
C PHE A 44 2.01 -6.65 3.81
N GLU A 45 2.79 -7.14 2.86
CA GLU A 45 3.75 -8.23 3.08
C GLU A 45 4.83 -7.87 4.10
N ALA A 46 5.34 -6.64 4.06
CA ALA A 46 6.30 -6.16 5.05
C ALA A 46 5.71 -6.14 6.47
N GLU A 47 4.47 -5.65 6.62
CA GLU A 47 3.77 -5.65 7.91
C GLU A 47 3.43 -7.07 8.37
N ALA A 48 3.01 -7.95 7.47
CA ALA A 48 2.74 -9.36 7.79
C ALA A 48 4.00 -10.08 8.30
N ARG A 49 5.15 -9.86 7.65
CA ARG A 49 6.45 -10.38 8.11
C ARG A 49 6.84 -9.82 9.47
N ALA A 50 6.62 -8.52 9.69
CA ALA A 50 6.92 -7.89 10.97
C ALA A 50 6.02 -8.43 12.09
N TYR A 51 4.72 -8.61 11.83
CA TYR A 51 3.79 -9.25 12.75
C TYR A 51 4.22 -10.67 13.09
N GLU A 52 4.57 -11.49 12.09
CA GLU A 52 4.97 -12.88 12.31
C GLU A 52 6.25 -12.97 13.16
N ALA A 53 7.23 -12.10 12.91
CA ALA A 53 8.43 -12.01 13.73
C ALA A 53 8.15 -11.61 15.19
N MET A 54 7.08 -10.85 15.42
CA MET A 54 6.65 -10.40 16.75
C MET A 54 5.62 -11.35 17.38
N ARG A 55 5.09 -12.32 16.65
CA ARG A 55 3.90 -13.08 17.04
C ARG A 55 4.04 -13.75 18.41
N GLU A 56 5.19 -14.35 18.70
CA GLU A 56 5.43 -14.98 20.00
C GLU A 56 5.46 -13.99 21.16
N SER A 57 6.06 -12.80 20.99
CA SER A 57 6.09 -11.78 22.04
C SER A 57 4.72 -11.16 22.23
N LEU A 58 3.99 -10.91 21.13
CA LEU A 58 2.63 -10.38 21.17
C LEU A 58 1.68 -11.31 21.92
N LEU A 59 1.73 -12.62 21.66
CA LEU A 59 0.88 -13.60 22.35
C LEU A 59 1.21 -13.73 23.85
N LYS A 60 2.45 -13.46 24.26
CA LYS A 60 2.87 -13.49 25.67
C LYS A 60 2.51 -12.20 26.41
N GLU A 61 2.72 -11.06 25.78
CA GLU A 61 2.62 -9.73 26.42
C GLU A 61 1.20 -9.15 26.35
N TYR A 62 0.47 -9.46 25.28
CA TYR A 62 -0.87 -8.92 25.00
C TYR A 62 -1.93 -10.03 24.91
N ALA A 63 -1.78 -11.08 25.72
CA ALA A 63 -2.79 -12.12 25.82
C ALA A 63 -4.18 -11.51 26.06
N ASP A 64 -5.18 -12.03 25.35
CA ASP A 64 -6.59 -11.59 25.40
C ASP A 64 -6.85 -10.13 24.96
N LYS A 65 -5.88 -9.50 24.28
CA LYS A 65 -6.04 -8.15 23.70
C LYS A 65 -5.91 -8.18 22.18
N PHE A 66 -6.62 -7.28 21.54
CA PHE A 66 -6.34 -6.88 20.17
C PHE A 66 -5.15 -5.92 20.15
N VAL A 67 -4.27 -6.10 19.18
CA VAL A 67 -3.04 -5.31 19.05
C VAL A 67 -2.98 -4.70 17.67
N ALA A 68 -2.82 -3.38 17.60
CA ALA A 68 -2.49 -2.69 16.35
C ALA A 68 -0.98 -2.60 16.20
N VAL A 69 -0.48 -3.12 15.08
CA VAL A 69 0.93 -3.07 14.70
C VAL A 69 1.07 -2.19 13.46
N TYR A 70 2.01 -1.25 13.50
CA TYR A 70 2.35 -0.42 12.36
C TYR A 70 3.87 -0.24 12.29
N LYS A 71 4.45 -0.50 11.11
CA LYS A 71 5.90 -0.49 10.86
C LYS A 71 6.67 -1.38 11.85
N GLY A 72 6.11 -2.55 12.14
CA GLY A 72 6.71 -3.52 13.07
C GLY A 72 6.81 -3.03 14.52
N LYS A 73 5.91 -2.14 14.95
CA LYS A 73 5.79 -1.71 16.34
C LYS A 73 4.33 -1.78 16.77
N VAL A 74 4.10 -2.20 18.01
CA VAL A 74 2.79 -2.04 18.64
C VAL A 74 2.55 -0.56 18.82
N ILE A 75 1.50 -0.04 18.18
CA ILE A 75 1.08 1.35 18.33
C ILE A 75 -0.08 1.49 19.32
N ASP A 76 -0.85 0.42 19.53
CA ASP A 76 -1.94 0.38 20.49
C ASP A 76 -2.36 -1.07 20.79
N SER A 77 -3.00 -1.30 21.95
CA SER A 77 -3.56 -2.59 22.34
C SER A 77 -4.76 -2.42 23.26
N ASP A 78 -5.87 -3.10 22.96
CA ASP A 78 -7.11 -3.00 23.74
C ASP A 78 -7.93 -4.29 23.68
N VAL A 79 -8.85 -4.48 24.62
CA VAL A 79 -9.68 -5.69 24.76
C VAL A 79 -10.86 -5.75 23.79
N ASP A 80 -11.31 -4.61 23.26
CA ASP A 80 -12.56 -4.52 22.46
C ASP A 80 -12.40 -3.85 21.08
N LYS A 81 -11.17 -3.43 20.72
CA LYS A 81 -10.81 -2.68 19.49
C LYS A 81 -11.33 -1.24 19.41
N CYS A 82 -12.02 -0.70 20.40
CA CYS A 82 -12.63 0.62 20.28
C CYS A 82 -11.62 1.77 20.11
N ALA A 83 -10.39 1.61 20.61
CA ALA A 83 -9.31 2.60 20.45
C ALA A 83 -8.42 2.41 19.20
N LEU A 84 -8.53 1.26 18.52
CA LEU A 84 -7.73 0.92 17.33
C LEU A 84 -8.38 1.55 16.08
N GLY A 85 -8.18 2.87 15.90
CA GLY A 85 -8.71 3.67 14.78
C GLY A 85 -7.94 3.56 13.48
#